data_AF-A0A661XTU5-F1
#
_entry.id   AF-A0A661XTU5-F1
#
_cell.length_a   1.000
_cell.length_b   1.000
_cell.length_c   1.000
_cell.angle_alpha   90.00
_cell.angle_beta   90.00
_cell.angle_gamma   90.00
#
_symmetry.space_group_name_H-M   'P 1'
#
loop_
_entity.id
_entity.type
_entity.pdbx_description
1 polymer ?
#
loop_
_entity_poly.entity_id
_entity_poly.type
_entity_poly.pdbx_seq_one_letter_code
_entity_poly.pdbx_strand_id
1 'polypeptide(L)'
;MDKVHSVKTTFSLTFTDAQYEHAKEYVEDMKNHPKRVFWLGKIGKTDEELILSQIAHRILSGFYNNYDPTFARTQIQSMQNSGL
;
A
#
# COMPACT_ATOMS: atom_id res chain seq x y z
N MET A 1 -11.46 -17.42 -21.56
CA MET A 1 -10.88 -16.66 -20.43
C MET A 1 -10.23 -17.66 -19.51
N ASP A 2 -8.96 -17.47 -19.20
CA ASP A 2 -8.24 -18.33 -18.27
C ASP A 2 -8.84 -18.22 -16.87
N LYS A 3 -8.71 -19.28 -16.08
CA LYS A 3 -9.24 -19.34 -14.71
C LYS A 3 -8.34 -18.48 -13.81
N VAL A 4 -8.89 -17.39 -13.26
CA VAL A 4 -8.18 -16.53 -12.32
C VAL A 4 -8.25 -17.14 -10.92
N HIS A 5 -7.10 -17.24 -10.26
CA HIS A 5 -6.99 -17.65 -8.86
C HIS A 5 -6.56 -16.45 -8.02
N SER A 6 -7.05 -16.36 -6.79
CA SER A 6 -6.70 -15.28 -5.86
C SER A 6 -6.27 -15.87 -4.51
N VAL A 7 -5.28 -15.24 -3.88
CA VAL A 7 -4.77 -15.60 -2.55
C VAL A 7 -4.83 -14.38 -1.64
N LYS A 8 -5.12 -14.62 -0.36
CA LYS A 8 -5.00 -13.60 0.69
C LYS A 8 -3.72 -13.84 1.47
N THR A 9 -2.95 -12.77 1.61
CA THR A 9 -1.62 -12.79 2.20
C THR A 9 -1.46 -11.59 3.12
N THR A 10 -0.86 -11.82 4.28
CA THR A 10 -0.45 -10.80 5.22
C THR A 10 1.02 -10.47 5.00
N PHE A 11 1.33 -9.18 4.89
CA PHE A 11 2.69 -8.69 4.77
C PHE A 11 3.09 -7.95 6.04
N SER A 12 4.29 -8.19 6.54
CA SER A 12 4.94 -7.31 7.52
C SER A 12 5.87 -6.37 6.77
N LEU A 13 5.57 -5.06 6.85
CA LEU A 13 6.27 -4.03 6.11
C LEU A 13 6.99 -3.07 7.07
N THR A 14 8.15 -2.57 6.67
CA THR A 14 8.76 -1.38 7.26
C THR A 14 8.62 -0.19 6.34
N PHE A 15 8.52 0.99 6.95
CA PHE A 15 8.52 2.25 6.25
C PHE A 15 9.21 3.32 7.11
N THR A 16 9.67 4.38 6.45
CA THR A 16 10.30 5.53 7.12
C THR A 16 9.30 6.63 7.41
N ASP A 17 9.63 7.54 8.34
CA ASP A 17 8.79 8.71 8.65
C ASP A 17 8.51 9.57 7.40
N ALA A 18 9.51 9.72 6.53
CA ALA A 18 9.34 10.43 5.26
C ALA A 18 8.30 9.75 4.35
N GLN A 19 8.25 8.41 4.33
CA GLN A 19 7.23 7.68 3.58
C GLN A 19 5.84 7.85 4.18
N TYR A 20 5.74 8.00 5.50
CA TYR A 20 4.49 8.30 6.19
C TYR A 20 3.98 9.70 5.84
N GLU A 21 4.81 10.73 5.97
CA GLU A 21 4.41 12.12 5.65
C GLU A 21 4.02 12.26 4.17
N HIS A 22 4.76 11.64 3.24
CA HIS A 22 4.39 11.64 1.82
C HIS A 22 3.04 10.94 1.56
N ALA A 23 2.73 9.88 2.30
CA ALA A 23 1.45 9.18 2.15
C ALA A 23 0.30 10.01 2.73
N LYS A 24 0.53 10.70 3.85
CA LYS A 24 -0.40 11.66 4.46
C LYS A 24 -0.73 12.81 3.52
N GLU A 25 0.26 13.49 2.97
CA GLU A 25 0.07 14.57 1.99
C GLU A 25 -0.77 14.10 0.80
N TYR A 26 -0.48 12.89 0.30
CA TYR A 26 -1.23 12.30 -0.80
C TYR A 26 -2.70 12.02 -0.43
N VAL A 27 -2.96 11.47 0.76
CA VAL A 27 -4.34 11.21 1.23
C VAL A 27 -5.10 12.52 1.39
N GLU A 28 -4.48 13.55 1.95
CA GLU A 28 -5.08 14.89 2.06
C GLU A 28 -5.41 15.50 0.71
N ASP A 29 -4.51 15.41 -0.29
CA ASP A 29 -4.84 15.83 -1.65
C ASP A 29 -6.02 15.02 -2.21
N MET A 30 -6.04 13.69 -2.04
CA MET A 30 -7.12 12.85 -2.58
C MET A 30 -8.49 13.19 -1.98
N LYS A 31 -8.55 13.65 -0.72
CA LYS A 31 -9.82 14.09 -0.09
C LYS A 31 -10.41 15.30 -0.79
N ASN A 32 -9.56 16.17 -1.33
CA ASN A 32 -9.98 17.32 -2.11
C ASN A 32 -10.42 16.97 -3.55
N HIS A 33 -10.20 15.72 -4.00
CA HIS A 33 -10.57 15.23 -5.34
C HIS A 33 -11.55 14.04 -5.30
N PRO A 34 -12.80 14.23 -4.85
CA PRO A 34 -13.76 13.13 -4.61
C PRO A 34 -14.19 12.38 -5.88
N LYS A 35 -13.98 12.96 -7.07
CA LYS A 35 -14.31 12.32 -8.35
C LYS A 35 -13.29 11.26 -8.80
N ARG A 36 -12.16 11.12 -8.09
CA ARG A 36 -11.14 10.13 -8.43
C ARG A 36 -11.62 8.73 -8.02
N VAL A 37 -11.36 7.76 -8.88
CA VAL A 37 -11.59 6.31 -8.67
C VAL A 37 -10.93 5.80 -7.38
N PHE A 38 -9.96 6.56 -6.84
CA PHE A 38 -9.28 6.34 -5.57
C PHE A 38 -10.21 5.95 -4.40
N TRP A 39 -11.43 6.49 -4.34
CA TRP A 39 -12.35 6.28 -3.22
C TRP A 39 -13.13 4.96 -3.25
N LEU A 40 -13.08 4.20 -4.35
CA LEU A 40 -13.74 2.90 -4.44
C LEU A 40 -13.15 1.93 -3.40
N GLY A 41 -13.97 1.44 -2.48
CA GLY A 41 -13.55 0.55 -1.39
C GLY A 41 -12.85 1.22 -0.20
N LYS A 42 -12.87 2.56 -0.14
CA LYS A 42 -12.26 3.36 0.94
C LYS A 42 -13.25 4.14 1.80
N ILE A 43 -14.55 3.97 1.52
CA ILE A 43 -15.63 4.61 2.27
C ILE A 43 -15.62 4.11 3.72
N GLY A 44 -15.68 5.03 4.68
CA GLY A 44 -15.74 4.72 6.11
C GLY A 44 -14.40 4.37 6.77
N LYS A 45 -13.28 4.41 6.03
CA LYS A 45 -11.94 4.23 6.59
C LYS A 45 -11.45 5.50 7.28
N THR A 46 -10.68 5.31 8.34
CA THR A 46 -9.95 6.38 9.02
C THR A 46 -8.78 6.86 8.19
N ASP A 47 -8.29 8.07 8.47
CA ASP A 47 -7.13 8.65 7.80
C ASP A 47 -5.89 7.76 7.92
N GLU A 48 -5.66 7.20 9.12
CA GLU A 48 -4.55 6.30 9.38
C GLU A 48 -4.65 5.04 8.49
N GLU A 49 -5.82 4.43 8.37
CA GLU A 49 -6.01 3.28 7.48
C GLU A 49 -5.75 3.63 6.02
N LEU A 50 -6.13 4.84 5.57
CA LEU A 50 -5.88 5.30 4.21
C LEU A 50 -4.38 5.53 3.96
N ILE A 51 -3.69 6.13 4.92
CA ILE A 51 -2.25 6.39 4.89
C ILE A 51 -1.49 5.07 4.83
N LEU A 52 -1.75 4.15 5.77
CA LEU A 52 -1.10 2.83 5.80
C LEU A 52 -1.41 2.01 4.54
N SER A 53 -2.65 2.08 4.04
CA SER A 53 -3.01 1.43 2.76
C SER A 53 -2.21 2.00 1.59
N GLN A 54 -1.97 3.32 1.56
CA GLN A 54 -1.20 3.96 0.51
C GLN A 54 0.30 3.59 0.60
N ILE A 55 0.86 3.53 1.81
CA ILE A 55 2.24 3.08 2.04
C ILE A 55 2.39 1.64 1.55
N ALA A 56 1.51 0.74 1.98
CA ALA A 56 1.53 -0.66 1.58
C ALA A 56 1.40 -0.82 0.06
N HIS A 57 0.49 -0.08 -0.57
CA HIS A 57 0.33 -0.10 -2.02
C HIS A 57 1.60 0.34 -2.76
N ARG A 58 2.27 1.40 -2.32
CA ARG A 58 3.51 1.89 -2.94
C ARG A 58 4.69 0.94 -2.73
N ILE A 59 4.83 0.32 -1.56
CA ILE A 59 5.86 -0.70 -1.31
C ILE A 59 5.62 -1.91 -2.21
N LEU A 60 4.40 -2.46 -2.21
CA LEU A 60 4.08 -3.69 -2.93
C LEU A 60 4.04 -3.52 -4.46
N SER A 61 3.74 -2.31 -4.95
CA SER A 61 3.85 -1.97 -6.38
C SER A 61 5.29 -1.70 -6.84
N GLY A 62 6.25 -1.68 -5.92
CA GLY A 62 7.64 -1.35 -6.20
C GLY A 62 7.88 0.13 -6.51
N PHE A 63 6.93 1.02 -6.22
CA PHE A 63 7.04 2.45 -6.46
C PHE A 63 8.27 3.07 -5.79
N TYR A 64 8.58 2.65 -4.55
CA TYR A 64 9.76 3.12 -3.83
C TYR A 64 11.05 2.45 -4.29
N ASN A 65 10.96 1.37 -5.05
CA ASN A 65 12.12 0.53 -5.32
C ASN A 65 12.97 1.04 -6.47
N ASN A 66 12.53 2.00 -7.31
CA ASN A 66 13.33 2.54 -8.44
C ASN A 66 14.13 1.47 -9.25
N TYR A 67 13.64 0.22 -9.32
CA TYR A 67 14.34 -0.95 -9.87
C TYR A 67 15.63 -1.40 -9.14
N ASP A 68 15.83 -1.02 -7.88
CA ASP A 68 16.83 -1.55 -6.95
C ASP A 68 16.24 -2.65 -6.04
N PRO A 69 16.57 -3.93 -6.30
CA PRO A 69 16.08 -5.07 -5.49
C PRO A 69 16.56 -5.06 -4.04
N THR A 70 17.61 -4.32 -3.74
CA THR A 70 18.23 -4.25 -2.41
C THR A 70 17.34 -3.46 -1.45
N PHE A 71 16.68 -2.41 -1.96
CA PHE A 71 15.72 -1.61 -1.20
C PHE A 71 14.41 -2.37 -0.95
N ALA A 72 13.94 -3.16 -1.92
CA ALA A 72 12.74 -3.98 -1.74
C ALA A 72 12.86 -4.97 -0.57
N ARG A 73 14.07 -5.51 -0.33
CA ARG A 73 14.37 -6.45 0.76
C ARG A 73 14.34 -5.82 2.14
N THR A 74 14.53 -4.51 2.28
CA THR A 74 14.44 -3.84 3.58
C THR A 74 12.99 -3.54 3.96
N GLN A 75 12.13 -3.32 2.96
CA GLN A 75 10.74 -2.94 3.17
C GLN A 75 9.82 -4.13 3.45
N ILE A 76 9.99 -5.27 2.79
CA ILE A 76 9.19 -6.47 3.04
C ILE A 76 9.94 -7.39 4.00
N GLN A 77 9.54 -7.40 5.27
CA GLN A 77 10.18 -8.24 6.28
C GLN A 77 9.72 -9.69 6.20
N SER A 78 8.44 -9.90 5.97
CA SER A 78 7.86 -11.24 5.88
C SER A 78 6.53 -11.22 5.11
N MET A 79 6.15 -12.40 4.63
CA MET A 79 4.92 -12.63 3.89
C MET A 79 4.33 -13.97 4.35
N GLN A 80 3.09 -13.94 4.85
CA GLN A 80 2.39 -15.11 5.39
C GLN A 80 1.06 -15.30 4.69
N ASN A 81 0.77 -16.52 4.25
CA ASN A 81 -0.53 -16.84 3.65
C ASN A 81 -1.49 -17.25 4.75
N SER A 82 -2.71 -16.71 4.73
CA SER A 82 -3.78 -17.17 5.61
C SER A 82 -4.28 -18.52 5.09
N GLY A 83 -3.55 -19.61 5.38
CA GLY A 83 -3.93 -20.94 4.87
C GLY A 83 -2.90 -22.07 4.95
N LEU A 84 -1.80 -21.94 5.69
CA LEU A 84 -0.91 -23.04 6.07
C LEU A 84 -0.48 -22.90 7.53
#